data_AF-A0A942FNL3-F1
#
_entry.id   AF-A0A942FNL3-F1
#
_cell.length_a   1.000
_cell.length_b   1.000
_cell.length_c   1.000
_cell.angle_alpha   90.00
_cell.angle_beta   90.00
_cell.angle_gamma   90.00
#
_symmetry.space_group_name_H-M   'P 1'
#
loop_
_entity.id
_entity.type
_entity.pdbx_description
1 polymer ?
#
loop_
_entity_poly.entity_id
_entity_poly.type
_entity_poly.pdbx_seq_one_letter_code
_entity_poly.pdbx_strand_id
1 'polypeptide(L)'
;MPGKCHFFRLLTLWFGLIPLLTSCVAEFVNPIPPPKSSEPDQALLGEWEMTEKDEKMRLYIYPRRSGWIDIISVEIDSKNKIKLDIYEGYNTQIQQEKFLCLKEREMVVKKGEGEESGYYIVPYKISDDGRFSFRIFDVDRINDMIRKGELKGNITRWKTIVTSGADELVSLILKKGVDSFVEPKQDQGFTFSRPKK
;
A
#
# COMPACT_ATOMS: atom_id res chain seq x y z
N MET A 1 19.99 59.05 16.75
CA MET A 1 19.07 59.12 17.92
C MET A 1 18.13 60.29 17.69
N PRO A 2 16.82 60.25 18.06
CA PRO A 2 15.98 59.19 18.67
C PRO A 2 14.92 58.67 17.66
N GLY A 3 14.24 57.51 17.78
CA GLY A 3 13.63 56.85 18.95
C GLY A 3 12.17 57.34 19.09
N LYS A 4 11.09 56.58 19.32
CA LYS A 4 10.75 55.20 19.74
C LYS A 4 9.22 55.07 19.49
N CYS A 5 8.66 53.97 18.99
CA CYS A 5 8.21 52.74 19.68
C CYS A 5 6.76 52.79 20.24
N HIS A 6 6.18 51.58 20.38
CA HIS A 6 4.82 51.16 20.80
C HIS A 6 3.84 50.88 19.63
N PHE A 7 3.15 49.74 19.53
CA PHE A 7 3.07 48.53 20.36
C PHE A 7 2.27 47.46 19.58
N PHE A 8 2.75 46.21 19.60
CA PHE A 8 1.99 44.95 19.60
C PHE A 8 0.54 44.91 19.05
N ARG A 9 0.28 44.05 18.05
CA ARG A 9 -0.70 42.93 18.15
C ARG A 9 -0.76 42.04 16.88
N LEU A 10 -0.53 40.74 17.09
CA LEU A 10 -0.89 39.54 16.31
C LEU A 10 -0.37 39.49 14.85
N LEU A 11 0.68 38.76 14.42
CA LEU A 11 1.23 37.44 14.78
C LEU A 11 0.19 36.37 15.10
N THR A 12 -0.36 35.75 14.04
CA THR A 12 -0.75 34.33 13.88
C THR A 12 -1.90 34.25 12.88
N LEU A 13 -1.63 33.98 11.60
CA LEU A 13 -2.60 33.40 10.63
C LEU A 13 -1.96 33.26 9.24
N TRP A 14 -0.78 32.62 9.13
CA TRP A 14 -0.19 32.38 7.81
C TRP A 14 0.57 31.06 7.67
N PHE A 15 0.14 30.00 8.37
CA PHE A 15 0.67 28.64 8.21
C PHE A 15 -0.43 27.60 8.45
N GLY A 16 -1.52 27.68 7.68
CA GLY A 16 -2.56 26.66 7.67
C GLY A 16 -2.98 26.39 6.24
N LEU A 17 -2.89 25.13 5.82
CA LEU A 17 -3.16 24.60 4.48
C LEU A 17 -2.04 24.76 3.45
N ILE A 18 -0.96 23.99 3.62
CA ILE A 18 -0.40 23.28 2.47
C ILE A 18 -1.14 21.94 2.44
N PRO A 19 -2.11 21.72 1.53
CA PRO A 19 -2.72 20.41 1.38
C PRO A 19 -1.63 19.41 0.96
N LEU A 20 -1.47 18.39 1.79
CA LEU A 20 -0.62 17.24 1.61
C LEU A 20 -1.06 16.50 0.34
N LEU A 21 -0.37 16.77 -0.76
CA LEU A 21 -0.46 15.98 -1.99
C LEU A 21 0.56 14.83 -1.91
N THR A 22 0.48 14.04 -0.85
CA THR A 22 1.29 12.85 -0.67
C THR A 22 0.73 11.73 -1.55
N SER A 23 1.60 10.95 -2.20
CA SER A 23 1.24 9.63 -2.69
C SER A 23 0.49 8.88 -1.58
N CYS A 24 -0.66 8.30 -1.91
CA CYS A 24 -1.52 7.61 -0.95
C CYS A 24 -0.89 6.32 -0.40
N VAL A 25 0.27 5.89 -0.93
CA VAL A 25 0.90 4.62 -0.56
C VAL A 25 2.42 4.77 -0.52
N ALA A 26 3.06 4.08 0.44
CA ALA A 26 4.50 3.94 0.51
C ALA A 26 5.01 2.81 -0.39
N GLU A 27 6.13 3.06 -1.08
CA GLU A 27 6.84 2.06 -1.88
C GLU A 27 8.06 1.50 -1.14
N PHE A 28 8.36 0.22 -1.33
CA PHE A 28 9.42 -0.50 -0.65
C PHE A 28 10.44 -1.00 -1.66
N VAL A 29 11.70 -0.57 -1.51
CA VAL A 29 12.81 -1.06 -2.37
C VAL A 29 13.08 -2.53 -2.09
N ASN A 30 13.08 -2.91 -0.81
CA ASN A 30 13.29 -4.28 -0.36
C ASN A 30 11.99 -4.83 0.25
N PRO A 31 11.20 -5.61 -0.50
CA PRO A 31 9.98 -6.22 0.02
C PRO A 31 10.30 -7.30 1.06
N ILE A 32 9.26 -7.81 1.73
CA ILE A 32 9.37 -9.01 2.57
C ILE A 32 9.81 -10.17 1.65
N PRO A 33 10.81 -10.98 2.03
CA PRO A 33 11.33 -12.02 1.14
C PRO A 33 10.24 -13.03 0.75
N PRO A 34 10.28 -13.59 -0.48
CA PRO A 34 9.36 -14.64 -0.88
C PRO A 34 9.57 -15.89 -0.01
N PRO A 35 8.53 -16.71 0.20
CA PRO A 35 8.66 -17.97 0.90
C PRO A 35 9.61 -18.91 0.14
N LYS A 36 10.23 -19.85 0.86
CA LYS A 36 11.11 -20.86 0.24
C LYS A 36 10.35 -21.79 -0.72
N SER A 37 9.05 -21.99 -0.51
CA SER A 37 8.16 -22.68 -1.44
C SER A 37 7.69 -21.72 -2.52
N SER A 38 7.95 -22.05 -3.77
CA SER A 38 7.57 -21.24 -4.94
C SER A 38 6.10 -21.44 -5.34
N GLU A 39 5.19 -21.74 -4.43
CA GLU A 39 3.78 -21.98 -4.76
C GLU A 39 2.91 -20.84 -4.22
N PRO A 40 2.04 -20.25 -5.07
CA PRO A 40 1.14 -19.21 -4.62
C PRO A 40 0.06 -19.78 -3.70
N ASP A 41 -0.45 -18.96 -2.78
CA ASP A 41 -1.59 -19.32 -1.93
C ASP A 41 -2.80 -19.66 -2.81
N GLN A 42 -3.18 -20.93 -2.86
CA GLN A 42 -4.26 -21.41 -3.73
C GLN A 42 -5.62 -20.77 -3.38
N ALA A 43 -5.83 -20.41 -2.11
CA ALA A 43 -7.08 -19.76 -1.70
C ALA A 43 -7.22 -18.36 -2.29
N LEU A 44 -6.10 -17.70 -2.62
CA LEU A 44 -6.07 -16.35 -3.19
C LEU A 44 -6.46 -16.34 -4.68
N LEU A 45 -6.18 -17.41 -5.42
CA LEU A 45 -6.32 -17.43 -6.88
C LEU A 45 -7.78 -17.32 -7.35
N GLY A 46 -7.99 -16.79 -8.55
CA GLY A 46 -9.30 -16.66 -9.21
C GLY A 46 -9.88 -15.25 -9.17
N GLU A 47 -11.20 -15.16 -9.35
CA GLU A 47 -11.94 -13.90 -9.38
C GLU A 47 -12.48 -13.51 -7.99
N TRP A 48 -12.45 -12.21 -7.73
CA TRP A 48 -12.95 -11.56 -6.52
C TRP A 48 -13.71 -10.30 -6.91
N GLU A 49 -14.86 -10.04 -6.28
CA GLU A 49 -15.66 -8.85 -6.52
C GLU A 49 -16.07 -8.13 -5.23
N MET A 50 -16.13 -6.81 -5.32
CA MET A 50 -16.64 -5.91 -4.29
C MET A 50 -17.54 -4.87 -4.97
N THR A 51 -18.56 -4.42 -4.24
CA THR A 51 -19.37 -3.26 -4.63
C THR A 51 -19.52 -2.36 -3.41
N GLU A 52 -19.11 -1.11 -3.54
CA GLU A 52 -19.24 -0.09 -2.51
C GLU A 52 -19.73 1.21 -3.14
N LYS A 53 -20.80 1.82 -2.61
CA LYS A 53 -21.29 3.15 -3.03
C LYS A 53 -21.40 3.33 -4.56
N ASP A 54 -21.98 2.33 -5.24
CA ASP A 54 -22.14 2.27 -6.70
C ASP A 54 -20.85 2.08 -7.52
N GLU A 55 -19.71 1.92 -6.86
CA GLU A 55 -18.44 1.54 -7.48
C GLU A 55 -18.28 0.02 -7.43
N LYS A 56 -17.86 -0.56 -8.54
CA LYS A 56 -17.61 -2.00 -8.65
C LYS A 56 -16.13 -2.24 -8.84
N MET A 57 -15.55 -3.10 -8.02
CA MET A 57 -14.17 -3.53 -8.17
C MET A 57 -14.12 -5.03 -8.38
N ARG A 58 -13.34 -5.47 -9.37
CA ARG A 58 -13.03 -6.87 -9.62
C ARG A 58 -11.54 -7.07 -9.62
N LEU A 59 -11.10 -8.13 -8.94
CA LEU A 59 -9.73 -8.60 -8.99
C LEU A 59 -9.70 -9.96 -9.68
N TYR A 60 -8.78 -10.12 -10.61
CA TYR A 60 -8.46 -11.41 -11.19
C TYR A 60 -7.03 -11.77 -10.82
N ILE A 61 -6.86 -12.83 -10.04
CA ILE A 61 -5.57 -13.25 -9.50
C ILE A 61 -5.16 -14.59 -10.14
N TYR A 62 -4.06 -14.57 -10.89
CA TYR A 62 -3.59 -15.74 -11.65
C TYR A 62 -2.18 -16.16 -11.23
N PRO A 63 -1.89 -17.47 -11.15
CA PRO A 63 -0.56 -17.94 -10.87
C PRO A 63 0.35 -17.75 -12.10
N ARG A 64 1.62 -17.45 -11.86
CA ARG A 64 2.72 -17.54 -12.82
C ARG A 64 3.68 -18.67 -12.42
N ARG A 65 4.71 -18.87 -13.24
CA ARG A 65 5.84 -19.73 -12.89
C ARG A 65 6.57 -19.16 -11.66
N SER A 66 7.21 -20.04 -10.89
CA SER A 66 8.10 -19.67 -9.78
C SER A 66 7.43 -18.93 -8.62
N GLY A 67 6.13 -19.16 -8.37
CA GLY A 67 5.41 -18.63 -7.20
C GLY A 67 4.93 -17.20 -7.34
N TRP A 68 5.18 -16.57 -8.49
CA TRP A 68 4.65 -15.26 -8.79
C TRP A 68 3.16 -15.31 -9.11
N ILE A 69 2.49 -14.18 -8.94
CA ILE A 69 1.09 -13.97 -9.27
C ILE A 69 0.93 -12.71 -10.10
N ASP A 70 -0.07 -12.71 -10.97
CA ASP A 70 -0.61 -11.53 -11.64
C ASP A 70 -1.93 -11.13 -11.00
N ILE A 71 -2.10 -9.84 -10.74
CA ILE A 71 -3.34 -9.27 -10.24
C ILE A 71 -3.82 -8.22 -11.24
N ILE A 72 -4.99 -8.44 -11.79
CA ILE A 72 -5.67 -7.47 -12.66
C ILE A 72 -6.80 -6.86 -11.84
N SER A 73 -6.70 -5.56 -11.54
CA SER A 73 -7.74 -4.78 -10.89
C SER A 73 -8.57 -4.05 -11.93
N VAL A 74 -9.88 -4.27 -11.92
CA VAL A 74 -10.85 -3.56 -12.76
C VAL A 74 -11.79 -2.81 -11.85
N GLU A 75 -11.72 -1.48 -11.89
CA GLU A 75 -12.60 -0.60 -11.15
C GLU A 75 -13.55 0.10 -12.13
N ILE A 76 -14.84 0.09 -11.81
CA ILE A 76 -15.89 0.77 -12.56
C ILE A 76 -16.54 1.77 -11.62
N ASP A 77 -16.36 3.06 -11.91
CA ASP A 77 -16.93 4.14 -11.10
C ASP A 77 -18.44 4.31 -11.36
N SER A 78 -19.09 5.15 -10.55
CA SER A 78 -20.52 5.50 -10.69
C SER A 78 -20.90 6.12 -12.04
N LYS A 79 -19.92 6.57 -12.84
CA LYS A 79 -20.10 7.14 -14.18
C LYS A 79 -19.74 6.14 -15.28
N ASN A 80 -19.58 4.86 -14.95
CA ASN A 80 -19.15 3.79 -15.85
C ASN A 80 -17.76 4.02 -16.48
N LYS A 81 -16.89 4.81 -15.84
CA LYS A 81 -15.49 4.88 -16.25
C LYS A 81 -14.75 3.67 -15.71
N ILE A 82 -13.94 3.08 -16.57
CA ILE A 82 -13.15 1.89 -16.26
C ILE A 82 -11.72 2.32 -15.97
N LYS A 83 -11.19 1.92 -14.81
CA LYS A 83 -9.78 1.95 -14.49
C LYS A 83 -9.25 0.51 -14.44
N LEU A 84 -8.10 0.31 -15.07
CA LEU A 84 -7.43 -0.99 -15.14
C LEU A 84 -6.01 -0.82 -14.61
N ASP A 85 -5.70 -1.52 -13.51
CA ASP A 85 -4.36 -1.59 -12.96
C ASP A 85 -3.88 -3.04 -12.99
N ILE A 86 -2.64 -3.27 -13.40
CA ILE A 86 -2.04 -4.60 -13.45
C ILE A 86 -0.83 -4.62 -12.52
N TYR A 87 -0.83 -5.57 -11.60
CA TYR A 87 0.27 -5.80 -10.68
C TYR A 87 0.84 -7.20 -10.89
N GLU A 88 2.13 -7.33 -10.60
CA GLU A 88 2.78 -8.61 -10.45
C GLU A 88 3.49 -8.69 -9.11
N GLY A 89 3.59 -9.89 -8.54
CA GLY A 89 4.20 -10.05 -7.24
C GLY A 89 4.17 -11.47 -6.74
N TYR A 90 4.21 -11.63 -5.42
CA TYR A 90 4.12 -12.93 -4.75
C TYR A 90 3.47 -12.77 -3.38
N ASN A 91 2.93 -13.86 -2.84
CA ASN A 91 2.53 -13.92 -1.44
C ASN A 91 3.68 -14.40 -0.55
N THR A 92 3.74 -13.88 0.68
CA THR A 92 4.66 -14.30 1.73
C THR A 92 3.97 -14.24 3.08
N GLN A 93 4.66 -14.70 4.13
CA GLN A 93 4.10 -14.83 5.47
C GLN A 93 5.14 -14.52 6.53
N ILE A 94 4.71 -13.76 7.55
CA ILE A 94 5.47 -13.52 8.79
C ILE A 94 4.61 -14.05 9.93
N GLN A 95 5.06 -15.13 10.57
CA GLN A 95 4.26 -15.86 11.57
C GLN A 95 2.89 -16.30 11.01
N GLN A 96 1.79 -15.69 11.44
CA GLN A 96 0.43 -15.99 10.98
C GLN A 96 -0.11 -14.94 10.00
N GLU A 97 0.60 -13.82 9.84
CA GLU A 97 0.19 -12.73 8.97
C GLU A 97 0.65 -13.00 7.53
N LYS A 98 -0.27 -12.89 6.58
CA LYS A 98 0.00 -13.07 5.16
C LYS A 98 0.10 -11.73 4.45
N PHE A 99 1.00 -11.63 3.49
CA PHE A 99 1.30 -10.41 2.76
C PHE A 99 1.35 -10.68 1.26
N LEU A 100 0.90 -9.72 0.46
CA LEU A 100 1.24 -9.61 -0.95
C LEU A 100 2.35 -8.58 -1.10
N CYS A 101 3.42 -8.95 -1.79
CA CYS A 101 4.48 -8.03 -2.21
C CYS A 101 4.31 -7.80 -3.71
N LEU A 102 3.72 -6.66 -4.07
CA LEU A 102 3.25 -6.35 -5.41
C LEU A 102 4.04 -5.20 -6.00
N LYS A 103 4.24 -5.16 -7.30
CA LYS A 103 4.68 -3.97 -8.03
C LYS A 103 3.78 -3.79 -9.24
N GLU A 104 3.63 -2.54 -9.67
CA GLU A 104 2.88 -2.25 -10.88
C GLU A 104 3.62 -2.87 -12.08
N ARG A 105 2.90 -3.64 -12.91
CA ARG A 105 3.46 -4.11 -14.16
C ARG A 105 3.42 -2.96 -15.14
N GLU A 106 4.59 -2.53 -15.60
CA GLU A 106 4.68 -1.54 -16.68
C GLU A 106 3.98 -2.08 -17.93
N MET A 107 2.83 -1.50 -18.25
CA MET A 107 2.27 -1.58 -19.59
C MET A 107 3.17 -0.72 -20.49
N VAL A 108 3.49 -1.22 -21.69
CA VAL A 108 4.55 -0.74 -22.62
C VAL A 108 4.47 0.76 -23.05
N VAL A 109 3.64 1.58 -22.41
CA VAL A 109 3.51 3.01 -22.67
C VAL A 109 4.29 3.83 -21.64
N LYS A 110 5.58 4.03 -21.92
CA LYS A 110 6.43 5.14 -21.45
C LYS A 110 6.38 5.48 -19.95
N LYS A 111 7.07 4.70 -19.11
CA LYS A 111 7.86 5.32 -18.03
C LYS A 111 9.20 5.74 -18.63
N GLY A 112 9.65 6.95 -18.31
CA GLY A 112 10.98 7.41 -18.71
C GLY A 112 12.02 6.42 -18.18
N GLU A 113 13.09 6.20 -18.95
CA GLU A 113 14.19 5.31 -18.57
C GLU A 113 14.70 5.68 -17.15
N GLY A 114 14.46 4.81 -16.16
CA GLY A 114 15.18 4.88 -14.87
C GLY A 114 14.35 4.87 -13.56
N GLU A 115 13.02 4.89 -13.58
CA GLU A 115 12.24 4.71 -12.34
C GLU A 115 11.84 3.24 -12.15
N GLU A 116 12.69 2.45 -11.47
CA GLU A 116 12.24 1.17 -10.93
C GLU A 116 11.11 1.42 -9.91
N SER A 117 9.90 0.96 -10.24
CA SER A 117 8.76 1.01 -9.31
C SER A 117 9.04 0.12 -8.10
N GLY A 118 8.95 0.68 -6.89
CA GLY A 118 9.09 -0.10 -5.66
C GLY A 118 7.91 -1.04 -5.45
N TYR A 119 8.04 -1.89 -4.44
CA TYR A 119 6.98 -2.82 -4.05
C TYR A 119 5.97 -2.14 -3.13
N TYR A 120 4.70 -2.46 -3.32
CA TYR A 120 3.63 -2.32 -2.34
C TYR A 120 3.57 -3.58 -1.49
N ILE A 121 3.44 -3.40 -0.17
CA ILE A 121 3.28 -4.50 0.77
C ILE A 121 1.87 -4.42 1.35
N VAL A 122 1.11 -5.48 1.12
CA VAL A 122 -0.33 -5.51 1.38
C VAL A 122 -0.65 -6.70 2.29
N PRO A 123 -0.86 -6.48 3.60
CA PRO A 123 -1.41 -7.50 4.47
C PRO A 123 -2.78 -7.96 3.99
N TYR A 124 -3.00 -9.27 3.98
CA TYR A 124 -4.28 -9.84 3.57
C TYR A 124 -4.71 -11.01 4.44
N LYS A 125 -6.01 -11.30 4.40
CA LYS A 125 -6.64 -12.48 4.99
C LYS A 125 -7.73 -13.01 4.07
N ILE A 126 -7.94 -14.32 4.13
CA ILE A 126 -9.12 -14.97 3.56
C ILE A 126 -9.83 -15.61 4.74
N SER A 127 -11.04 -15.14 5.07
CA SER A 127 -11.81 -15.67 6.18
C SER A 127 -12.45 -17.01 5.84
N ASP A 128 -12.88 -17.74 6.87
CA ASP A 128 -13.48 -19.08 6.75
C ASP A 128 -14.77 -19.08 5.92
N ASP A 129 -15.47 -17.94 5.86
CA ASP A 129 -16.65 -17.74 5.00
C ASP A 129 -16.29 -17.38 3.54
N GLY A 130 -15.00 -17.48 3.18
CA GLY A 130 -14.52 -17.30 1.82
C GLY A 130 -14.42 -15.84 1.38
N ARG A 131 -14.33 -14.87 2.29
CA ARG A 131 -14.09 -13.45 1.94
C ARG A 131 -12.60 -13.11 1.92
N PHE A 132 -12.13 -12.51 0.84
CA PHE A 132 -10.79 -11.98 0.72
C PHE A 132 -10.78 -10.54 1.22
N SER A 133 -9.86 -10.19 2.08
CA SER A 133 -9.68 -8.79 2.47
C SER A 133 -8.22 -8.43 2.60
N PHE A 134 -7.92 -7.18 2.29
CA PHE A 134 -6.57 -6.67 2.40
C PHE A 134 -6.57 -5.24 2.95
N ARG A 135 -5.43 -4.85 3.50
CA ARG A 135 -5.18 -3.51 4.05
C ARG A 135 -3.97 -2.92 3.36
N ILE A 136 -3.97 -1.62 3.18
CA ILE A 136 -2.82 -0.88 2.67
C ILE A 136 -2.05 -0.32 3.86
N PHE A 137 -0.71 -0.35 3.80
CA PHE A 137 0.09 0.35 4.80
C PHE A 137 -0.17 1.85 4.75
N ASP A 138 -0.46 2.40 5.91
CA ASP A 138 -0.75 3.82 6.08
C ASP A 138 0.54 4.63 5.90
N VAL A 139 0.53 5.53 4.93
CA VAL A 139 1.72 6.31 4.56
C VAL A 139 2.18 7.21 5.70
N ASP A 140 1.26 7.71 6.53
CA ASP A 140 1.61 8.60 7.65
C ASP A 140 2.31 7.83 8.78
N ARG A 141 1.83 6.64 9.11
CA ARG A 141 2.53 5.72 10.03
C ARG A 141 3.91 5.34 9.52
N ILE A 142 4.05 5.03 8.23
CA ILE A 142 5.35 4.74 7.62
C ILE A 142 6.27 5.97 7.73
N ASN A 143 5.77 7.16 7.39
CA ASN A 143 6.52 8.40 7.50
C ASN A 143 7.00 8.65 8.93
N ASP A 144 6.15 8.40 9.92
CA ASP A 144 6.50 8.54 11.33
C ASP A 144 7.56 7.52 11.78
N MET A 145 7.50 6.28 11.31
CA MET A 145 8.54 5.28 11.57
C MET A 145 9.89 5.71 10.94
N ILE A 146 9.87 6.30 9.75
CA ILE A 146 11.07 6.86 9.11
C ILE A 146 11.63 8.02 9.94
N ARG A 147 10.80 8.99 10.32
CA ARG A 147 11.22 10.16 11.13
C ARG A 147 11.79 9.75 12.50
N LYS A 148 11.27 8.68 13.10
CA LYS A 148 11.77 8.12 14.37
C LYS A 148 13.03 7.28 14.21
N GLY A 149 13.50 7.06 12.98
CA GLY A 149 14.67 6.23 12.68
C GLY A 149 14.43 4.73 12.85
N GLU A 150 13.17 4.30 12.92
CA GLU A 150 12.80 2.88 13.01
C GLU A 150 12.83 2.19 11.65
N LEU A 151 12.58 2.96 10.59
CA LEU A 151 12.79 2.59 9.19
C LEU A 151 13.74 3.59 8.54
N LYS A 152 14.56 3.11 7.60
CA LYS A 152 15.24 3.92 6.61
C LYS A 152 14.32 4.17 5.42
N GLY A 153 14.30 5.40 4.94
CA GLY A 153 13.53 5.80 3.77
C GLY A 153 13.73 7.26 3.40
N ASN A 154 13.17 7.66 2.28
CA ASN A 154 13.13 9.03 1.79
C ASN A 154 11.67 9.48 1.69
N ILE A 155 11.36 10.60 2.35
CA ILE A 155 10.05 11.24 2.30
C ILE A 155 10.19 12.49 1.45
N THR A 156 9.54 12.49 0.29
CA THR A 156 9.43 13.66 -0.57
C THR A 156 8.00 14.20 -0.51
N ARG A 157 7.76 15.36 -1.12
CA ARG A 157 6.40 15.94 -1.21
C ARG A 157 5.40 14.98 -1.85
N TRP A 158 5.86 14.15 -2.79
CA TRP A 158 5.00 13.36 -3.67
C TRP A 158 5.03 11.87 -3.37
N LYS A 159 6.04 11.39 -2.63
CA LYS A 159 6.34 9.96 -2.53
C LYS A 159 7.09 9.63 -1.24
N THR A 160 6.74 8.49 -0.67
CA THR A 160 7.48 7.85 0.43
C THR A 160 8.10 6.56 -0.08
N ILE A 161 9.43 6.48 0.00
CA ILE A 161 10.21 5.31 -0.41
C ILE A 161 10.92 4.74 0.81
N VAL A 162 10.59 3.51 1.18
CA VAL A 162 11.26 2.77 2.25
C VAL A 162 12.47 2.03 1.66
N THR A 163 13.65 2.34 2.18
CA THR A 163 14.95 1.78 1.75
C THR A 163 15.55 0.82 2.78
N SER A 164 14.85 0.61 3.90
CA SER A 164 15.21 -0.40 4.90
C SER A 164 15.45 -1.76 4.25
N GLY A 165 16.37 -2.54 4.82
CA GLY A 165 16.57 -3.93 4.37
C GLY A 165 15.34 -4.78 4.67
N ALA A 166 15.17 -5.88 3.92
CA ALA A 166 14.07 -6.81 4.13
C ALA A 166 14.03 -7.35 5.58
N ASP A 167 15.20 -7.69 6.14
CA ASP A 167 15.33 -8.17 7.53
C ASP A 167 14.96 -7.11 8.57
N GLU A 168 15.27 -5.83 8.32
CA GLU A 168 14.90 -4.72 9.19
C GLU A 168 13.37 -4.55 9.22
N LEU A 169 12.73 -4.60 8.04
CA LEU A 169 11.27 -4.52 7.92
C LEU A 169 10.58 -5.70 8.61
N VAL A 170 11.03 -6.93 8.34
CA VAL A 170 10.48 -8.15 8.95
C VAL A 170 10.62 -8.09 10.47
N SER A 171 11.79 -7.69 10.98
CA SER A 171 12.03 -7.54 12.42
C SER A 171 11.11 -6.51 13.06
N LEU A 172 10.85 -5.38 12.37
CA LEU A 172 9.95 -4.35 12.87
C LEU A 172 8.49 -4.83 12.90
N ILE A 173 8.05 -5.55 11.86
CA ILE A 173 6.71 -6.17 11.81
C ILE A 173 6.55 -7.19 12.96
N LEU A 174 7.55 -8.04 13.18
CA LEU A 174 7.53 -9.01 14.29
C LEU A 174 7.47 -8.32 15.67
N LYS A 175 8.17 -7.19 15.82
CA LYS A 175 8.25 -6.45 17.08
C LYS A 175 6.97 -5.67 17.40
N LYS A 176 6.36 -5.04 16.39
CA LYS A 176 5.24 -4.10 16.60
C LYS A 176 3.88 -4.66 16.21
N GLY A 177 3.85 -5.75 15.45
CA GLY A 177 2.65 -6.27 14.81
C GLY A 177 2.25 -5.44 13.59
N VAL A 178 1.57 -6.10 12.65
CA VAL A 178 1.11 -5.48 11.39
C VAL A 178 0.15 -4.30 11.62
N ASP A 179 -0.61 -4.32 12.71
CA ASP A 179 -1.56 -3.26 13.09
C ASP A 179 -0.89 -1.91 13.38
N SER A 180 0.43 -1.90 13.62
CA SER A 180 1.19 -0.65 13.74
C SER A 180 1.42 0.04 12.39
N PHE A 181 1.33 -0.68 11.28
CA PHE A 181 1.60 -0.20 9.91
C PHE A 181 0.34 0.20 9.14
N VAL A 182 -0.85 -0.15 9.62
CA VAL A 182 -2.13 0.12 8.95
C VAL A 182 -3.00 1.03 9.79
N GLU A 183 -3.97 1.68 9.16
CA GLU A 183 -4.97 2.45 9.90
C GLU A 183 -5.79 1.55 10.84
N PRO A 184 -6.17 2.06 12.04
CA PRO A 184 -6.94 1.30 13.01
C PRO A 184 -8.41 1.16 12.57
N LYS A 185 -8.80 -0.05 12.16
CA LYS A 185 -10.13 -0.71 12.14
C LYS A 185 -11.43 0.13 11.95
N GLN A 186 -11.40 1.32 11.39
CA GLN A 186 -12.60 1.98 10.85
C GLN A 186 -12.55 1.89 9.32
N ASP A 187 -13.23 0.87 8.79
CA ASP A 187 -13.76 0.78 7.42
C ASP A 187 -12.82 0.87 6.19
N GLN A 188 -11.50 1.00 6.33
CA GLN A 188 -10.59 1.15 5.17
C GLN A 188 -9.94 -0.14 4.63
N GLY A 189 -10.46 -1.32 5.01
CA GLY A 189 -10.03 -2.59 4.44
C GLY A 189 -10.89 -2.96 3.25
N PHE A 190 -10.30 -3.22 2.08
CA PHE A 190 -11.05 -3.73 0.94
C PHE A 190 -11.46 -5.17 1.23
N THR A 191 -12.76 -5.48 1.08
CA THR A 191 -13.29 -6.83 1.30
C THR A 191 -14.07 -7.30 0.08
N PHE A 192 -13.60 -8.38 -0.52
CA PHE A 192 -14.14 -9.00 -1.70
C PHE A 192 -14.78 -10.33 -1.37
N SER A 193 -15.75 -10.71 -2.21
CA SER A 193 -16.38 -12.02 -2.23
C SER A 193 -16.12 -12.70 -3.56
N ARG A 194 -16.32 -14.02 -3.62
CA ARG A 194 -16.35 -14.71 -4.91
C ARG A 194 -17.60 -14.29 -5.70
N PRO A 195 -17.51 -14.09 -7.02
CA PRO A 195 -18.68 -13.83 -7.84
C PRO A 195 -19.73 -14.92 -7.68
N LYS A 196 -21.00 -14.51 -7.62
CA LYS A 196 -22.11 -15.46 -7.67
C LYS A 196 -22.18 -16.06 -9.08
N LYS A 197 -22.17 -17.39 -9.16
CA LYS A 197 -22.41 -18.13 -10.41
C LYS A 197 -23.86 -18.02 -10.86
#